data_AF-A0A818ZYK4-F1
#
_entry.id   AF-A0A818ZYK4-F1
#
_cell.length_a   1.000
_cell.length_b   1.000
_cell.length_c   1.000
_cell.angle_alpha   90.00
_cell.angle_beta   90.00
_cell.angle_gamma   90.00
#
_symmetry.space_group_name_H-M   'P 1'
#
loop_
_entity.id
_entity.type
_entity.pdbx_description
1 polymer ?
#
loop_
_entity_poly.entity_id
_entity_poly.type
_entity_poly.pdbx_seq_one_letter_code
_entity_poly.pdbx_strand_id
1 'polypeptide(L)'
;MIKSKNSRDDSSDEEQDASVNESSDTKPKTIFGVTSVVDDTYRFFLGKDYSNYYQKDFESIEKFDEDYIDRKLVPRMPWHDEILVVLGEAARDCARHFIQRWNIHKADKHRFNESYPYLLPKTCDDDEIFDTSFLRSILPDDRPPIRVDAQCVRSASFWSCGICTVERSVENAYIHMIENAQHFIYIENQFFVTIPEDAAIKNHIGDALYRRIIRAHSNKERFRIYILLPLLPGFANAKTIQAVLYFIMRSINKGEMSLYQRLRKNGVSNPEDYITFYGMRNWDILMGTLVTEIIYVHSKLMIVDDRMCICGSANINDRSLQGSRDSEICLVVNDVEMIDSYLNGRKEKVGLFCSSWRKKLFRLLLGIKNEEEINVDDPCSDEFYQYFRRIAQQNTKIYEEVFNSLPTNQIRKFTDVEAYEKRSKLKETDPQTAYDKCKKIQGFIVEFPIEYLADDVIMPKWNTSEGYFFSSIV
;
A
#
# COMPACT_ATOMS: atom_id res chain seq x y z
N MET A 1 -0.96 -18.37 -11.57
CA MET A 1 -0.59 -17.16 -12.36
C MET A 1 0.49 -17.54 -13.38
N ILE A 2 0.47 -16.91 -14.56
CA ILE A 2 1.52 -16.88 -15.62
C ILE A 2 1.92 -18.24 -16.22
N LYS A 3 1.23 -18.66 -17.29
CA LYS A 3 1.77 -19.61 -18.27
C LYS A 3 2.53 -18.83 -19.34
N SER A 4 3.85 -19.02 -19.43
CA SER A 4 4.59 -18.71 -20.66
C SER A 4 4.31 -19.83 -21.68
N LYS A 5 3.53 -19.55 -22.72
CA LYS A 5 3.58 -20.36 -23.94
C LYS A 5 4.47 -19.63 -24.95
N ASN A 6 5.68 -20.13 -25.13
CA ASN A 6 6.46 -19.83 -26.32
C ASN A 6 5.76 -20.51 -27.51
N SER A 7 5.39 -19.71 -28.51
CA SER A 7 5.01 -20.17 -29.83
C SER A 7 6.20 -20.09 -30.77
N ARG A 8 6.39 -21.15 -31.56
CA ARG A 8 6.79 -21.15 -32.97
C ARG A 8 6.72 -22.59 -33.45
N ASP A 9 5.72 -22.88 -34.28
CA ASP A 9 5.96 -23.54 -35.57
C ASP A 9 4.76 -23.25 -36.47
N ASP A 10 5.10 -22.81 -37.69
CA ASP A 10 4.23 -22.54 -38.82
C ASP A 10 3.66 -23.84 -39.37
N SER A 11 2.35 -23.88 -39.60
CA SER A 11 1.77 -24.51 -40.79
C SER A 11 0.35 -24.02 -40.99
N SER A 12 0.08 -23.58 -42.21
CA SER A 12 -1.24 -23.33 -42.78
C SER A 12 -2.17 -24.52 -42.58
N ASP A 13 -3.48 -24.25 -42.45
CA ASP A 13 -4.48 -24.75 -43.41
C ASP A 13 -5.92 -24.38 -42.96
N GLU A 14 -6.60 -23.75 -43.90
CA GLU A 14 -8.02 -23.84 -44.26
C GLU A 14 -9.13 -23.46 -43.25
N GLU A 15 -9.82 -22.38 -43.62
CA GLU A 15 -11.15 -21.97 -43.18
C GLU A 15 -12.18 -23.09 -43.39
N GLN A 16 -12.89 -23.47 -42.33
CA GLN A 16 -14.23 -24.05 -42.43
C GLN A 16 -15.18 -23.38 -41.44
N ASP A 17 -16.15 -22.67 -42.01
CA ASP A 17 -17.36 -22.17 -41.38
C ASP A 17 -18.06 -23.27 -40.57
N ALA A 18 -18.18 -23.05 -39.26
CA ALA A 18 -19.10 -23.80 -38.42
C ALA A 18 -20.04 -22.79 -37.74
N SER A 19 -21.29 -22.85 -38.18
CA SER A 19 -22.44 -22.06 -37.75
C SER A 19 -22.53 -21.88 -36.24
N VAL A 20 -22.69 -20.62 -35.84
CA VAL A 20 -23.02 -20.17 -34.48
C VAL A 20 -24.34 -20.79 -34.02
N ASN A 21 -24.27 -21.74 -33.09
CA ASN A 21 -25.42 -22.15 -32.28
C ASN A 21 -25.56 -21.17 -31.11
N GLU A 22 -26.33 -20.10 -31.31
CA GLU A 22 -26.91 -19.31 -30.23
C GLU A 22 -27.94 -20.16 -29.47
N SER A 23 -27.52 -20.83 -28.40
CA SER A 23 -28.41 -21.13 -27.26
C SER A 23 -27.62 -21.62 -26.04
N SER A 24 -27.42 -20.74 -25.07
CA SER A 24 -27.57 -21.15 -23.68
C SER A 24 -28.11 -19.97 -22.86
N ASP A 25 -29.42 -20.01 -22.67
CA ASP A 25 -30.15 -19.28 -21.65
C ASP A 25 -29.49 -19.56 -20.28
N THR A 26 -28.59 -18.68 -19.84
CA THR A 26 -27.94 -18.79 -18.54
C THR A 26 -28.88 -18.23 -17.48
N LYS A 27 -29.84 -19.06 -17.04
CA LYS A 27 -30.58 -18.79 -15.80
C LYS A 27 -29.56 -18.48 -14.70
N PRO A 28 -29.77 -17.42 -13.89
CA PRO A 28 -28.84 -17.07 -12.83
C PRO A 28 -28.72 -18.25 -11.86
N LYS A 29 -27.52 -18.79 -11.72
CA LYS A 29 -27.26 -19.86 -10.76
C LYS A 29 -27.26 -19.26 -9.37
N THR A 30 -28.28 -19.56 -8.58
CA THR A 30 -28.25 -19.31 -7.14
C THR A 30 -27.28 -20.30 -6.51
N ILE A 31 -26.13 -19.80 -6.04
CA ILE A 31 -25.15 -20.57 -5.28
C ILE A 31 -25.00 -19.88 -3.93
N PHE A 32 -25.08 -20.65 -2.84
CA PHE A 32 -25.08 -20.15 -1.44
C PHE A 32 -26.23 -19.20 -1.07
N GLY A 33 -27.36 -19.25 -1.79
CA GLY A 33 -28.48 -18.31 -1.58
C GLY A 33 -28.22 -16.90 -2.12
N VAL A 34 -27.08 -16.69 -2.80
CA VAL A 34 -26.76 -15.45 -3.52
C VAL A 34 -27.04 -15.68 -5.00
N THR A 35 -27.96 -14.91 -5.55
CA THR A 35 -28.24 -14.90 -6.99
C THR A 35 -27.32 -13.86 -7.63
N SER A 36 -26.30 -14.29 -8.38
CA SER A 36 -25.49 -13.37 -9.17
C SER A 36 -26.30 -12.91 -10.39
N VAL A 37 -27.07 -11.85 -10.23
CA VAL A 37 -27.61 -11.11 -11.37
C VAL A 37 -26.50 -10.18 -11.83
N VAL A 38 -25.95 -10.43 -13.02
CA VAL A 38 -25.16 -9.39 -13.71
C VAL A 38 -26.18 -8.39 -14.20
N ASP A 39 -26.47 -7.39 -13.37
CA ASP A 39 -27.19 -6.23 -13.86
C ASP A 39 -26.21 -5.39 -14.68
N ASP A 40 -26.25 -5.56 -16.00
CA ASP A 40 -25.40 -4.80 -16.93
C ASP A 40 -25.76 -3.30 -17.00
N THR A 41 -26.80 -2.85 -16.29
CA THR A 41 -27.24 -1.44 -16.34
C THR A 41 -26.35 -0.48 -15.52
N TYR A 42 -25.61 -0.96 -14.51
CA TYR A 42 -24.75 -0.09 -13.68
C TYR A 42 -23.36 -0.70 -13.44
N ARG A 43 -22.32 -0.04 -13.97
CA ARG A 43 -20.91 -0.43 -13.79
C ARG A 43 -20.15 0.70 -13.09
N PHE A 44 -19.57 0.41 -11.92
CA PHE A 44 -18.75 1.39 -11.18
C PHE A 44 -17.40 1.66 -11.86
N PHE A 45 -16.75 0.61 -12.38
CA PHE A 45 -15.45 0.71 -13.06
C PHE A 45 -15.65 0.43 -14.54
N LEU A 46 -15.55 1.45 -15.40
CA LEU A 46 -15.80 1.34 -16.85
C LEU A 46 -14.52 0.97 -17.61
N GLY A 47 -14.63 0.07 -18.59
CA GLY A 47 -13.51 -0.32 -19.46
C GLY A 47 -12.22 -0.64 -18.70
N LYS A 48 -11.17 0.11 -19.03
CA LYS A 48 -9.83 -0.03 -18.44
C LYS A 48 -9.79 0.26 -16.93
N ASP A 49 -10.76 0.98 -16.37
CA ASP A 49 -10.82 1.25 -14.93
C ASP A 49 -11.03 -0.05 -14.10
N TYR A 50 -11.61 -1.09 -14.72
CA TYR A 50 -11.62 -2.43 -14.13
C TYR A 50 -10.31 -3.15 -14.43
N SER A 51 -9.41 -3.16 -13.45
CA SER A 51 -8.03 -3.59 -13.63
C SER A 51 -7.55 -4.62 -12.59
N ASN A 52 -6.58 -5.44 -12.99
CA ASN A 52 -5.83 -6.33 -12.10
C ASN A 52 -4.40 -6.50 -12.63
N TYR A 53 -3.44 -5.83 -11.97
CA TYR A 53 -2.03 -5.76 -12.42
C TYR A 53 -1.29 -7.09 -12.40
N TYR A 54 -1.76 -8.09 -11.64
CA TYR A 54 -1.14 -9.42 -11.67
C TYR A 54 -1.58 -10.26 -12.87
N GLN A 55 -2.70 -9.89 -13.50
CA GLN A 55 -3.23 -10.60 -14.66
C GLN A 55 -2.72 -9.98 -15.95
N LYS A 56 -2.82 -8.65 -16.06
CA LYS A 56 -2.45 -7.92 -17.27
C LYS A 56 -2.15 -6.45 -16.99
N ASP A 57 -1.12 -5.94 -17.64
CA ASP A 57 -0.80 -4.50 -17.63
C ASP A 57 -1.74 -3.74 -18.59
N PHE A 58 -1.81 -2.42 -18.47
CA PHE A 58 -2.60 -1.59 -19.37
C PHE A 58 -2.08 -1.66 -20.81
N GLU A 59 -3.01 -1.84 -21.75
CA GLU A 59 -2.76 -1.82 -23.19
C GLU A 59 -3.85 -0.96 -23.86
N SER A 60 -3.55 -0.36 -25.01
CA SER A 60 -4.50 0.42 -25.81
C SER A 60 -5.32 1.41 -24.96
N ILE A 61 -4.63 2.30 -24.24
CA ILE A 61 -5.23 3.25 -23.28
C ILE A 61 -6.19 4.22 -23.99
N GLU A 62 -5.99 4.46 -25.27
CA GLU A 62 -6.89 5.24 -26.13
C GLU A 62 -8.31 4.65 -26.21
N LYS A 63 -8.45 3.34 -26.02
CA LYS A 63 -9.72 2.61 -25.91
C LYS A 63 -10.12 2.44 -24.44
N PHE A 64 -10.31 3.58 -23.76
CA PHE A 64 -10.46 3.63 -22.29
C PHE A 64 -11.74 2.94 -21.79
N ASP A 65 -12.77 2.85 -22.63
CA ASP A 65 -14.08 2.27 -22.36
C ASP A 65 -14.16 0.76 -22.69
N GLU A 66 -13.14 0.21 -23.36
CA GLU A 66 -13.05 -1.22 -23.67
C GLU A 66 -12.41 -2.01 -22.51
N ASP A 67 -13.05 -3.12 -22.14
CA ASP A 67 -12.49 -4.08 -21.19
C ASP A 67 -11.27 -4.79 -21.80
N TYR A 68 -10.25 -5.01 -20.97
CA TYR A 68 -9.03 -5.74 -21.37
C TYR A 68 -8.80 -7.02 -20.55
N ILE A 69 -9.67 -7.26 -19.56
CA ILE A 69 -9.76 -8.48 -18.76
C ILE A 69 -11.22 -8.92 -18.67
N ASP A 70 -11.46 -10.24 -18.67
CA ASP A 70 -12.81 -10.79 -18.56
C ASP A 70 -13.32 -10.69 -17.11
N ARG A 71 -14.24 -9.75 -16.89
CA ARG A 71 -14.88 -9.47 -15.60
C ARG A 71 -15.62 -10.67 -15.01
N LYS A 72 -16.01 -11.66 -15.82
CA LYS A 72 -16.72 -12.86 -15.36
C LYS A 72 -15.77 -13.88 -14.72
N LEU A 73 -14.48 -13.80 -15.04
CA LEU A 73 -13.45 -14.76 -14.62
C LEU A 73 -12.44 -14.16 -13.65
N VAL A 74 -12.11 -12.90 -13.84
CA VAL A 74 -11.03 -12.22 -13.12
C VAL A 74 -11.63 -11.15 -12.21
N PRO A 75 -11.50 -11.25 -10.88
CA PRO A 75 -11.85 -10.15 -10.00
C PRO A 75 -10.87 -8.98 -10.22
N ARG A 76 -11.38 -7.74 -10.17
CA ARG A 76 -10.52 -6.57 -10.08
C ARG A 76 -9.63 -6.65 -8.84
N MET A 77 -8.46 -6.07 -8.90
CA MET A 77 -7.62 -5.88 -7.73
C MET A 77 -8.05 -4.60 -7.01
N PRO A 78 -8.54 -4.66 -5.75
CA PRO A 78 -8.86 -3.45 -5.01
C PRO A 78 -7.61 -2.59 -4.76
N TRP A 79 -7.81 -1.27 -4.72
CA TRP A 79 -6.76 -0.28 -4.54
C TRP A 79 -7.02 0.47 -3.23
N HIS A 80 -6.09 0.37 -2.28
CA HIS A 80 -6.14 1.04 -0.98
C HIS A 80 -5.07 2.12 -0.96
N ASP A 81 -5.49 3.37 -0.75
CA ASP A 81 -4.63 4.54 -0.84
C ASP A 81 -5.15 5.67 0.05
N GLU A 82 -4.28 6.61 0.37
CA GLU A 82 -4.53 7.69 1.31
C GLU A 82 -4.27 9.04 0.65
N ILE A 83 -5.23 9.96 0.79
CA ILE A 83 -5.18 11.28 0.13
C ILE A 83 -5.46 12.36 1.16
N LEU A 84 -4.70 13.46 1.08
CA LEU A 84 -4.91 14.67 1.84
C LEU A 84 -5.35 15.83 0.95
N VAL A 85 -6.27 16.64 1.47
CA VAL A 85 -6.57 17.96 0.94
C VAL A 85 -6.17 18.98 1.99
N VAL A 86 -5.36 19.96 1.60
CA VAL A 86 -4.95 21.07 2.46
C VAL A 86 -5.43 22.39 1.85
N LEU A 87 -5.77 23.33 2.71
CA LEU A 87 -6.20 24.68 2.35
C LEU A 87 -5.21 25.70 2.92
N GLY A 88 -5.27 26.94 2.46
CA GLY A 88 -4.43 28.00 3.01
C GLY A 88 -3.00 27.98 2.50
N GLU A 89 -2.07 28.37 3.38
CA GLU A 89 -0.67 28.57 3.04
C GLU A 89 0.01 27.29 2.53
N ALA A 90 -0.25 26.14 3.17
CA ALA A 90 0.30 24.87 2.73
C ALA A 90 -0.17 24.48 1.31
N ALA A 91 -1.37 24.88 0.88
CA ALA A 91 -1.81 24.69 -0.50
C ALA A 91 -1.00 25.58 -1.48
N ARG A 92 -0.68 26.80 -1.06
CA ARG A 92 0.21 27.70 -1.82
C ARG A 92 1.63 27.13 -1.89
N ASP A 93 2.12 26.46 -0.85
CA ASP A 93 3.43 25.78 -0.86
C ASP A 93 3.48 24.69 -1.94
N CYS A 94 2.45 23.84 -2.01
CA CYS A 94 2.29 22.85 -3.08
C CYS A 94 2.22 23.53 -4.47
N ALA A 95 1.49 24.65 -4.58
CA ALA A 95 1.42 25.41 -5.82
C ALA A 95 2.79 25.99 -6.23
N ARG A 96 3.61 26.47 -5.29
CA ARG A 96 4.97 26.94 -5.57
C ARG A 96 5.86 25.82 -6.11
N HIS A 97 5.75 24.60 -5.57
CA HIS A 97 6.44 23.44 -6.13
C HIS A 97 6.03 23.18 -7.58
N PHE A 98 4.72 23.21 -7.88
CA PHE A 98 4.21 23.06 -9.24
C PHE A 98 4.74 24.14 -10.19
N ILE A 99 4.63 25.42 -9.79
CA ILE A 99 5.08 26.58 -10.58
C ILE A 99 6.56 26.48 -10.90
N GLN A 100 7.39 26.10 -9.92
CA GLN A 100 8.83 25.90 -10.13
C GLN A 100 9.09 24.86 -11.22
N ARG A 101 8.47 23.68 -11.13
CA ARG A 101 8.65 22.60 -12.10
C ARG A 101 8.15 23.00 -13.49
N TRP A 102 6.98 23.62 -13.55
CA TRP A 102 6.38 24.10 -14.80
C TRP A 102 7.31 25.10 -15.51
N ASN A 103 7.78 26.12 -14.80
CA ASN A 103 8.60 27.18 -15.38
C ASN A 103 9.96 26.65 -15.87
N ILE A 104 10.55 25.70 -15.16
CA ILE A 104 11.80 25.05 -15.59
C ILE A 104 11.59 24.23 -16.86
N HIS A 105 10.53 23.41 -16.89
CA HIS A 105 10.23 22.60 -18.06
C HIS A 105 9.90 23.45 -19.28
N LYS A 106 9.15 24.54 -19.06
CA LYS A 106 8.89 25.54 -20.09
C LYS A 106 10.20 26.17 -20.58
N ALA A 107 11.08 26.60 -19.69
CA ALA A 107 12.34 27.22 -20.07
C ALA A 107 13.25 26.27 -20.88
N ASP A 108 13.22 24.98 -20.56
CA ASP A 108 14.02 23.93 -21.21
C ASP A 108 13.46 23.55 -22.60
N LYS A 109 12.17 23.19 -22.69
CA LYS A 109 11.60 22.59 -23.91
C LYS A 109 10.69 23.51 -24.72
N HIS A 110 10.13 24.55 -24.10
CA HIS A 110 9.04 25.35 -24.66
C HIS A 110 9.23 26.85 -24.43
N ARG A 111 10.49 27.32 -24.45
CA ARG A 111 10.88 28.68 -24.06
C ARG A 111 10.11 29.76 -24.80
N PHE A 112 9.94 29.57 -26.11
CA PHE A 112 9.28 30.53 -27.01
C PHE A 112 7.83 30.15 -27.35
N ASN A 113 7.29 29.07 -26.80
CA ASN A 113 5.90 28.68 -27.05
C ASN A 113 4.97 29.49 -26.14
N GLU A 114 4.22 30.43 -26.74
CA GLU A 114 3.30 31.33 -26.03
C GLU A 114 2.06 30.63 -25.49
N SER A 115 1.67 29.47 -26.05
CA SER A 115 0.54 28.68 -25.57
C SER A 115 0.75 28.10 -24.17
N TYR A 116 2.00 28.07 -23.69
CA TYR A 116 2.34 27.68 -22.33
C TYR A 116 2.85 28.92 -21.58
N PRO A 117 2.05 29.59 -20.73
CA PRO A 117 2.51 30.78 -20.02
C PRO A 117 3.52 30.43 -18.92
N TYR A 118 4.39 31.36 -18.54
CA TYR A 118 5.10 31.24 -17.27
C TYR A 118 4.10 31.49 -16.13
N LEU A 119 4.21 30.70 -15.06
CA LEU A 119 3.34 30.81 -13.91
C LEU A 119 4.02 31.63 -12.81
N LEU A 120 3.21 32.37 -12.05
CA LEU A 120 3.66 33.18 -10.92
C LEU A 120 2.93 32.73 -9.65
N PRO A 121 3.63 32.67 -8.50
CA PRO A 121 2.97 32.36 -7.24
C PRO A 121 2.03 33.50 -6.84
N LYS A 122 0.86 33.15 -6.30
CA LYS A 122 -0.06 34.12 -5.71
C LYS A 122 0.55 34.68 -4.41
N THR A 123 0.38 35.97 -4.16
CA THR A 123 0.82 36.62 -2.91
C THR A 123 0.04 36.11 -1.71
N CYS A 124 0.65 36.20 -0.53
CA CYS A 124 -0.06 35.97 0.72
C CYS A 124 -0.71 37.27 1.16
N ASP A 125 -2.02 37.40 0.94
CA ASP A 125 -2.82 38.44 1.56
C ASP A 125 -3.51 37.85 2.80
N ASP A 126 -3.35 38.50 3.95
CA ASP A 126 -3.84 38.04 5.26
C ASP A 126 -5.38 38.00 5.34
N ASP A 127 -6.06 38.76 4.47
CA ASP A 127 -7.53 38.90 4.45
C ASP A 127 -8.24 37.95 3.47
N GLU A 128 -7.52 37.01 2.83
CA GLU A 128 -8.14 36.13 1.83
C GLU A 128 -9.04 35.07 2.48
N ILE A 129 -10.36 35.23 2.30
CA ILE A 129 -11.35 34.21 2.67
C ILE A 129 -11.29 33.08 1.63
N PHE A 130 -10.86 31.90 2.06
CA PHE A 130 -10.89 30.70 1.21
C PHE A 130 -12.33 30.25 1.02
N ASP A 131 -12.82 30.28 -0.23
CA ASP A 131 -14.09 29.66 -0.57
C ASP A 131 -13.96 28.14 -0.40
N THR A 132 -14.57 27.61 0.66
CA THR A 132 -14.61 26.17 0.93
C THR A 132 -15.87 25.52 0.37
N SER A 133 -16.71 26.23 -0.39
CA SER A 133 -17.94 25.68 -0.96
C SER A 133 -17.66 24.49 -1.88
N PHE A 134 -16.53 24.50 -2.60
CA PHE A 134 -16.10 23.39 -3.44
C PHE A 134 -15.86 22.10 -2.64
N LEU A 135 -15.52 22.19 -1.34
CA LEU A 135 -15.34 21.01 -0.49
C LEU A 135 -16.62 20.19 -0.40
N ARG A 136 -17.80 20.82 -0.47
CA ARG A 136 -19.09 20.12 -0.51
C ARG A 136 -19.29 19.27 -1.76
N SER A 137 -18.56 19.58 -2.85
CA SER A 137 -18.61 18.81 -4.09
C SER A 137 -17.65 17.61 -4.11
N ILE A 138 -16.65 17.60 -3.22
CA ILE A 138 -15.61 16.55 -3.18
C ILE A 138 -15.64 15.69 -1.92
N LEU A 139 -16.12 16.23 -0.80
CA LEU A 139 -16.24 15.49 0.45
C LEU A 139 -17.59 14.79 0.52
N PRO A 140 -17.63 13.50 0.92
CA PRO A 140 -18.89 12.76 1.04
C PRO A 140 -19.76 13.24 2.20
N ASP A 141 -19.27 14.16 3.04
CA ASP A 141 -20.00 14.75 4.16
C ASP A 141 -19.67 16.24 4.36
N ASP A 142 -20.58 16.96 5.02
CA ASP A 142 -20.47 18.40 5.34
C ASP A 142 -19.53 18.67 6.54
N ARG A 143 -18.60 17.76 6.87
CA ARG A 143 -17.72 17.98 8.02
C ARG A 143 -16.78 19.16 7.76
N PRO A 144 -16.63 20.08 8.74
CA PRO A 144 -15.71 21.18 8.58
C PRO A 144 -14.27 20.65 8.50
N PRO A 145 -13.38 21.32 7.73
CA PRO A 145 -11.94 21.06 7.80
C PRO A 145 -11.44 21.19 9.24
N ILE A 146 -10.50 20.32 9.62
CA ILE A 146 -9.85 20.36 10.93
C ILE A 146 -8.63 21.27 10.83
N ARG A 147 -8.43 22.16 11.81
CA ARG A 147 -7.26 23.04 11.84
C ARG A 147 -6.01 22.26 12.25
N VAL A 148 -4.97 22.38 11.45
CA VAL A 148 -3.68 21.71 11.65
C VAL A 148 -2.53 22.63 11.26
N ASP A 149 -1.33 22.33 11.74
CA ASP A 149 -0.09 22.91 11.22
C ASP A 149 0.45 21.96 10.14
N ALA A 150 0.52 22.44 8.89
CA ALA A 150 0.94 21.62 7.76
C ALA A 150 2.23 22.17 7.12
N GLN A 151 3.18 21.28 6.84
CA GLN A 151 4.43 21.58 6.16
C GLN A 151 4.56 20.73 4.89
N CYS A 152 4.72 21.41 3.75
CA CYS A 152 5.08 20.73 2.51
C CYS A 152 6.56 20.30 2.56
N VAL A 153 6.81 19.02 2.30
CA VAL A 153 8.16 18.44 2.15
C VAL A 153 8.25 17.73 0.81
N ARG A 154 9.45 17.60 0.25
CA ARG A 154 9.67 17.03 -1.09
C ARG A 154 11.01 16.33 -1.24
N SER A 155 11.05 15.46 -2.23
CA SER A 155 12.27 14.90 -2.78
C SER A 155 12.51 15.59 -4.11
N ALA A 156 13.59 16.35 -4.23
CA ALA A 156 13.85 17.16 -5.42
C ALA A 156 15.35 17.35 -5.66
N SER A 157 15.72 17.57 -6.92
CA SER A 157 17.10 17.86 -7.30
C SER A 157 17.16 18.70 -8.57
N PHE A 158 18.36 18.90 -9.11
CA PHE A 158 18.58 19.70 -10.31
C PHE A 158 17.74 19.22 -11.50
N TRP A 159 17.69 17.91 -11.77
CA TRP A 159 17.00 17.39 -12.96
C TRP A 159 15.48 17.58 -12.88
N SER A 160 14.89 17.52 -11.67
CA SER A 160 13.45 17.52 -11.49
C SER A 160 12.86 18.89 -11.13
N CYS A 161 13.63 19.74 -10.44
CA CYS A 161 13.20 21.05 -9.96
C CYS A 161 14.26 22.16 -10.12
N GLY A 162 15.36 21.93 -10.85
CA GLY A 162 16.38 22.95 -11.16
C GLY A 162 17.11 23.51 -9.94
N ILE A 163 17.06 22.82 -8.80
CA ILE A 163 17.73 23.23 -7.56
C ILE A 163 19.17 22.71 -7.52
N CYS A 164 20.11 23.53 -7.04
CA CYS A 164 21.52 23.16 -6.97
C CYS A 164 21.84 22.18 -5.84
N THR A 165 21.06 22.21 -4.76
CA THR A 165 21.19 21.31 -3.61
C THR A 165 20.06 20.30 -3.66
N VAL A 166 20.40 19.02 -3.54
CA VAL A 166 19.39 17.95 -3.44
C VAL A 166 18.59 18.14 -2.17
N GLU A 167 17.27 18.18 -2.30
CA GLU A 167 16.34 18.25 -1.19
C GLU A 167 15.82 16.85 -0.85
N ARG A 168 16.00 16.46 0.43
CA ARG A 168 15.55 15.19 1.02
C ARG A 168 14.63 15.45 2.22
N SER A 169 13.81 16.50 2.15
CA SER A 169 12.99 16.94 3.28
C SER A 169 11.95 15.88 3.68
N VAL A 170 11.50 15.04 2.74
CA VAL A 170 10.66 13.87 3.03
C VAL A 170 11.34 12.86 3.95
N GLU A 171 12.55 12.39 3.59
CA GLU A 171 13.29 11.42 4.41
C GLU A 171 13.62 12.00 5.79
N ASN A 172 14.06 13.27 5.81
CA ASN A 172 14.36 13.97 7.06
C ASN A 172 13.14 14.02 7.99
N ALA A 173 11.95 14.30 7.43
CA ALA A 173 10.71 14.30 8.20
C ALA A 173 10.36 12.90 8.72
N TYR A 174 10.44 11.85 7.90
CA TYR A 174 10.23 10.47 8.33
C TYR A 174 11.16 10.10 9.51
N ILE A 175 12.47 10.33 9.37
CA ILE A 175 13.47 10.02 10.40
C ILE A 175 13.16 10.79 11.68
N HIS A 176 12.90 12.10 11.56
CA HIS A 176 12.59 12.96 12.71
C HIS A 176 11.35 12.45 13.47
N MET A 177 10.27 12.13 12.76
CA MET A 177 9.05 11.62 13.37
C MET A 177 9.27 10.25 14.04
N ILE A 178 10.00 9.33 13.39
CA ILE A 178 10.29 7.99 13.96
C ILE A 178 11.13 8.10 15.23
N GLU A 179 12.19 8.91 15.21
CA GLU A 179 13.08 9.08 16.37
C GLU A 179 12.37 9.73 17.56
N ASN A 180 11.42 10.64 17.30
CA ASN A 180 10.69 11.37 18.33
C ASN A 180 9.39 10.69 18.78
N ALA A 181 8.96 9.59 18.13
CA ALA A 181 7.79 8.82 18.54
C ALA A 181 7.90 8.33 19.99
N GLN A 182 6.85 8.40 20.78
CA GLN A 182 6.83 8.06 22.20
C GLN A 182 6.06 6.77 22.48
N HIS A 183 4.96 6.51 21.78
CA HIS A 183 4.00 5.45 22.09
C HIS A 183 3.84 4.46 20.94
N PHE A 184 3.57 4.93 19.73
CA PHE A 184 3.43 4.06 18.57
C PHE A 184 3.66 4.75 17.23
N ILE A 185 3.86 3.92 16.21
CA ILE A 185 3.94 4.32 14.81
C ILE A 185 3.01 3.41 14.00
N TYR A 186 2.19 4.00 13.14
CA TYR A 186 1.43 3.28 12.12
C TYR A 186 1.94 3.69 10.74
N ILE A 187 2.28 2.73 9.88
CA ILE A 187 2.78 2.98 8.52
C ILE A 187 1.94 2.18 7.52
N GLU A 188 1.47 2.84 6.47
CA GLU A 188 1.04 2.18 5.24
C GLU A 188 1.99 2.60 4.12
N ASN A 189 2.62 1.64 3.45
CA ASN A 189 3.50 1.96 2.35
C ASN A 189 3.49 0.89 1.26
N GLN A 190 3.53 1.31 0.00
CA GLN A 190 3.65 0.40 -1.14
C GLN A 190 4.98 -0.39 -1.14
N PHE A 191 6.06 0.22 -0.62
CA PHE A 191 7.37 -0.42 -0.53
C PHE A 191 7.96 -0.27 0.87
N PHE A 192 8.80 -1.24 1.25
CA PHE A 192 9.59 -1.18 2.47
C PHE A 192 11.00 -1.70 2.19
N VAL A 193 11.79 -0.88 1.53
CA VAL A 193 13.16 -1.20 1.12
C VAL A 193 14.14 -0.27 1.84
N THR A 194 14.66 -0.76 2.95
CA THR A 194 15.59 -0.04 3.81
C THR A 194 16.53 -1.05 4.44
N ILE A 195 17.77 -1.10 3.93
CA ILE A 195 18.79 -2.04 4.37
C ILE A 195 20.01 -1.21 4.78
N PRO A 196 20.36 -1.18 6.06
CA PRO A 196 21.53 -0.44 6.52
C PRO A 196 22.81 -1.06 5.95
N GLU A 197 23.82 -0.22 5.72
CA GLU A 197 25.16 -0.62 5.30
C GLU A 197 25.24 -1.40 3.97
N ASP A 198 24.14 -1.50 3.22
CA ASP A 198 24.15 -1.99 1.83
C ASP A 198 24.65 -0.87 0.92
N ALA A 199 25.68 -1.14 0.12
CA ALA A 199 26.28 -0.11 -0.74
C ALA A 199 25.27 0.50 -1.74
N ALA A 200 24.20 -0.21 -2.07
CA ALA A 200 23.17 0.24 -3.01
C ALA A 200 22.01 1.01 -2.35
N ILE A 201 21.79 0.86 -1.04
CA ILE A 201 20.64 1.45 -0.32
C ILE A 201 21.14 2.44 0.71
N LYS A 202 20.66 3.69 0.61
CA LYS A 202 21.20 4.86 1.31
C LYS A 202 20.19 5.57 2.19
N ASN A 203 18.92 5.18 2.16
CA ASN A 203 17.91 5.74 3.06
C ASN A 203 18.06 5.17 4.48
N HIS A 204 17.74 5.96 5.49
CA HIS A 204 17.97 5.60 6.90
C HIS A 204 16.69 5.28 7.68
N ILE A 205 15.60 4.92 6.99
CA ILE A 205 14.31 4.64 7.64
C ILE A 205 14.42 3.41 8.57
N GLY A 206 15.03 2.34 8.10
CA GLY A 206 15.27 1.12 8.88
C GLY A 206 16.19 1.36 10.09
N ASP A 207 17.16 2.26 9.96
CA ASP A 207 18.03 2.67 11.07
C ASP A 207 17.30 3.51 12.12
N ALA A 208 16.41 4.40 11.70
CA ALA A 208 15.57 5.16 12.61
C ALA A 208 14.63 4.22 13.40
N LEU A 209 13.97 3.29 12.71
CA LEU A 209 13.09 2.27 13.34
C LEU A 209 13.88 1.40 14.33
N TYR A 210 15.04 0.88 13.89
CA TYR A 210 15.92 0.09 14.75
C TYR A 210 16.30 0.85 16.02
N ARG A 211 16.83 2.09 15.90
CA ARG A 211 17.23 2.89 17.06
C ARG A 211 16.06 3.20 17.98
N ARG A 212 14.88 3.50 17.41
CA ARG A 212 13.69 3.77 18.20
C ARG A 212 13.22 2.56 19.00
N ILE A 213 13.23 1.37 18.41
CA ILE A 213 12.86 0.13 19.11
C ILE A 213 13.88 -0.21 20.19
N ILE A 214 15.19 -0.10 19.90
CA ILE A 214 16.23 -0.35 20.90
C ILE A 214 16.13 0.61 22.09
N ARG A 215 15.77 1.88 21.85
CA ARG A 215 15.46 2.84 22.92
C ARG A 215 14.30 2.34 23.79
N ALA A 216 13.17 1.95 23.18
CA ALA A 216 12.02 1.44 23.91
C ALA A 216 12.39 0.20 24.74
N HIS A 217 13.09 -0.75 24.12
CA HIS A 217 13.53 -1.99 24.76
C HIS A 217 14.43 -1.73 25.96
N SER A 218 15.44 -0.87 25.80
CA SER A 218 16.38 -0.50 26.87
C SER A 218 15.68 0.17 28.05
N ASN A 219 14.67 1.00 27.76
CA ASN A 219 13.87 1.69 28.77
C ASN A 219 12.72 0.84 29.32
N LYS A 220 12.51 -0.39 28.81
CA LYS A 220 11.36 -1.25 29.12
C LYS A 220 10.02 -0.54 28.87
N GLU A 221 9.98 0.29 27.84
CA GLU A 221 8.79 1.02 27.39
C GLU A 221 7.92 0.13 26.52
N ARG A 222 6.61 0.28 26.67
CA ARG A 222 5.65 -0.26 25.72
C ARG A 222 5.61 0.64 24.49
N PHE A 223 6.08 0.11 23.37
CA PHE A 223 6.11 0.82 22.10
C PHE A 223 5.67 -0.11 20.97
N ARG A 224 4.73 0.33 20.13
CA ARG A 224 4.13 -0.51 19.08
C ARG A 224 4.35 0.11 17.70
N ILE A 225 4.69 -0.71 16.71
CA ILE A 225 4.81 -0.32 15.32
C ILE A 225 3.99 -1.28 14.48
N TYR A 226 3.11 -0.72 13.66
CA TYR A 226 2.25 -1.44 12.74
C TYR A 226 2.65 -1.02 11.32
N ILE A 227 3.00 -1.99 10.47
CA ILE A 227 3.35 -1.72 9.07
C ILE A 227 2.43 -2.51 8.15
N LEU A 228 1.71 -1.81 7.29
CA LEU A 228 0.84 -2.35 6.27
C LEU A 228 1.51 -2.23 4.90
N LEU A 229 1.69 -3.37 4.22
CA LEU A 229 2.34 -3.49 2.91
C LEU A 229 1.43 -4.23 1.93
N PRO A 230 1.58 -4.03 0.61
CA PRO A 230 0.96 -4.92 -0.35
C PRO A 230 1.55 -6.33 -0.20
N LEU A 231 0.71 -7.36 -0.15
CA LEU A 231 1.18 -8.75 0.02
C LEU A 231 2.16 -9.18 -1.08
N LEU A 232 1.98 -8.68 -2.31
CA LEU A 232 2.93 -8.81 -3.40
C LEU A 232 3.13 -7.45 -4.10
N PRO A 233 4.34 -7.12 -4.55
CA PRO A 233 4.58 -5.97 -5.43
C PRO A 233 3.68 -5.99 -6.67
N GLY A 234 3.01 -4.87 -7.00
CA GLY A 234 2.00 -4.79 -8.06
C GLY A 234 2.60 -4.68 -9.46
N PHE A 235 3.15 -5.77 -9.96
CA PHE A 235 3.69 -5.87 -11.32
C PHE A 235 3.14 -7.11 -12.03
N ALA A 236 3.00 -7.07 -13.36
CA ALA A 236 2.64 -8.24 -14.15
C ALA A 236 3.79 -9.26 -14.29
N ASN A 237 5.05 -8.81 -14.14
CA ASN A 237 6.24 -9.63 -14.38
C ASN A 237 6.72 -10.35 -13.11
N ALA A 238 6.65 -11.69 -13.09
CA ALA A 238 7.02 -12.52 -11.95
C ALA A 238 8.46 -12.29 -11.43
N LYS A 239 9.45 -12.10 -12.31
CA LYS A 239 10.84 -11.86 -11.87
C LYS A 239 10.99 -10.51 -11.18
N THR A 240 10.25 -9.51 -11.63
CA THR A 240 10.20 -8.18 -10.99
C THR A 240 9.60 -8.28 -9.59
N ILE A 241 8.48 -9.00 -9.45
CA ILE A 241 7.86 -9.28 -8.15
C ILE A 241 8.87 -9.94 -7.22
N GLN A 242 9.56 -11.00 -7.68
CA GLN A 242 10.54 -11.73 -6.87
C GLN A 242 11.71 -10.85 -6.44
N ALA A 243 12.24 -10.02 -7.35
CA ALA A 243 13.36 -9.12 -7.05
C ALA A 243 12.97 -8.09 -5.98
N VAL A 244 11.84 -7.40 -6.15
CA VAL A 244 11.37 -6.42 -5.17
C VAL A 244 11.10 -7.09 -3.82
N LEU A 245 10.41 -8.24 -3.84
CA LEU A 245 10.11 -9.01 -2.64
C LEU A 245 11.37 -9.42 -1.89
N TYR A 246 12.44 -9.82 -2.59
CA TYR A 246 13.72 -10.16 -1.96
C TYR A 246 14.29 -8.99 -1.13
N PHE A 247 14.19 -7.75 -1.62
CA PHE A 247 14.69 -6.57 -0.90
C PHE A 247 13.77 -6.14 0.24
N ILE A 248 12.45 -6.29 0.08
CA ILE A 248 11.51 -6.13 1.20
C ILE A 248 11.88 -7.14 2.31
N MET A 249 12.07 -8.41 1.96
CA MET A 249 12.45 -9.43 2.93
C MET A 249 13.82 -9.16 3.57
N ARG A 250 14.81 -8.66 2.81
CA ARG A 250 16.10 -8.24 3.36
C ARG A 250 16.00 -7.05 4.31
N SER A 251 15.03 -6.18 4.11
CA SER A 251 14.78 -5.06 5.03
C SER A 251 14.17 -5.57 6.34
N ILE A 252 13.29 -6.58 6.26
CA ILE A 252 12.51 -7.08 7.40
C ILE A 252 13.27 -8.15 8.20
N ASN A 253 13.54 -9.32 7.60
CA ASN A 253 13.97 -10.52 8.36
C ASN A 253 15.04 -11.39 7.66
N LYS A 254 15.46 -11.05 6.43
CA LYS A 254 16.42 -11.85 5.66
C LYS A 254 17.83 -11.25 5.67
N GLY A 255 18.79 -12.01 6.20
CA GLY A 255 20.20 -11.62 6.29
C GLY A 255 20.52 -10.80 7.54
N GLU A 256 21.80 -10.71 7.86
CA GLU A 256 22.28 -10.18 9.15
C GLU A 256 21.96 -8.70 9.39
N MET A 257 21.81 -7.93 8.32
CA MET A 257 21.50 -6.50 8.35
C MET A 257 20.00 -6.20 8.33
N SER A 258 19.16 -7.22 8.24
CA SER A 258 17.71 -7.03 8.34
C SER A 258 17.31 -6.53 9.73
N LEU A 259 16.20 -5.78 9.78
CA LEU A 259 15.72 -5.17 11.02
C LEU A 259 15.55 -6.20 12.14
N TYR A 260 14.91 -7.34 11.87
CA TYR A 260 14.66 -8.37 12.88
C TYR A 260 15.96 -8.98 13.42
N GLN A 261 16.94 -9.25 12.55
CA GLN A 261 18.21 -9.84 12.99
C GLN A 261 19.03 -8.84 13.82
N ARG A 262 19.03 -7.56 13.43
CA ARG A 262 19.67 -6.49 14.23
C ARG A 262 19.04 -6.34 15.60
N LEU A 263 17.72 -6.37 15.69
CA LEU A 263 16.98 -6.30 16.96
C LEU A 263 17.31 -7.50 17.86
N ARG A 264 17.27 -8.73 17.32
CA ARG A 264 17.62 -9.96 18.06
C ARG A 264 19.06 -9.94 18.58
N LYS A 265 20.01 -9.50 17.75
CA LYS A 265 21.42 -9.34 18.15
C LYS A 265 21.62 -8.34 19.32
N ASN A 266 20.67 -7.43 19.54
CA ASN A 266 20.73 -6.40 20.58
C ASN A 266 19.74 -6.63 21.75
N GLY A 267 19.36 -7.88 21.99
CA GLY A 267 18.62 -8.29 23.19
C GLY A 267 17.09 -8.35 23.03
N VAL A 268 16.54 -7.93 21.89
CA VAL A 268 15.10 -8.06 21.60
C VAL A 268 14.80 -9.50 21.15
N SER A 269 14.43 -10.37 22.08
CA SER A 269 14.16 -11.79 21.80
C SER A 269 13.11 -12.00 20.71
N ASN A 270 11.99 -11.27 20.80
CA ASN A 270 10.92 -11.27 19.82
C ASN A 270 10.69 -9.87 19.25
N PRO A 271 11.15 -9.58 18.01
CA PRO A 271 10.88 -8.30 17.34
C PRO A 271 9.39 -7.96 17.23
N GLU A 272 8.52 -8.97 17.14
CA GLU A 272 7.06 -8.78 17.04
C GLU A 272 6.41 -8.24 18.32
N ASP A 273 7.16 -8.16 19.41
CA ASP A 273 6.73 -7.42 20.61
C ASP A 273 6.79 -5.90 20.36
N TYR A 274 7.48 -5.42 19.33
CA TYR A 274 7.59 -3.99 19.03
C TYR A 274 7.08 -3.63 17.64
N ILE A 275 7.30 -4.49 16.64
CA ILE A 275 7.00 -4.19 15.25
C ILE A 275 6.35 -5.38 14.55
N THR A 276 5.24 -5.15 13.86
CA THR A 276 4.48 -6.17 13.14
C THR A 276 4.15 -5.73 11.72
N PHE A 277 4.12 -6.69 10.80
CA PHE A 277 3.89 -6.47 9.37
C PHE A 277 2.60 -7.17 8.93
N TYR A 278 1.81 -6.46 8.15
CA TYR A 278 0.49 -6.88 7.70
C TYR A 278 0.32 -6.61 6.20
N GLY A 279 -0.66 -7.28 5.62
CA GLY A 279 -1.19 -6.94 4.31
C GLY A 279 -2.71 -6.94 4.32
N MET A 280 -3.30 -6.72 3.15
CA MET A 280 -4.75 -6.71 2.99
C MET A 280 -5.20 -7.72 1.93
N ARG A 281 -6.33 -8.37 2.18
CA ARG A 281 -6.96 -9.33 1.26
C ARG A 281 -8.47 -9.25 1.39
N ASN A 282 -9.16 -9.51 0.29
CA ASN A 282 -10.62 -9.67 0.29
C ASN A 282 -11.04 -10.99 -0.38
N TRP A 283 -12.28 -11.39 -0.16
CA TRP A 283 -12.95 -12.48 -0.86
C TRP A 283 -14.36 -12.08 -1.28
N ASP A 284 -14.88 -12.72 -2.32
CA ASP A 284 -16.27 -12.57 -2.74
C ASP A 284 -16.72 -13.77 -3.60
N ILE A 285 -17.96 -13.73 -4.08
CA ILE A 285 -18.53 -14.67 -5.05
C ILE A 285 -18.54 -14.00 -6.43
N LEU A 286 -17.77 -14.54 -7.37
CA LEU A 286 -17.78 -14.13 -8.77
C LEU A 286 -18.38 -15.24 -9.63
N MET A 287 -19.48 -14.95 -10.33
CA MET A 287 -20.19 -15.91 -11.19
C MET A 287 -20.47 -17.26 -10.47
N GLY A 288 -20.90 -17.19 -9.21
CA GLY A 288 -21.19 -18.36 -8.38
C GLY A 288 -19.96 -19.09 -7.82
N THR A 289 -18.75 -18.55 -8.01
CA THR A 289 -17.50 -19.15 -7.52
C THR A 289 -16.85 -18.28 -6.47
N LEU A 290 -16.37 -18.88 -5.37
CA LEU A 290 -15.56 -18.18 -4.38
C LEU A 290 -14.22 -17.73 -4.99
N VAL A 291 -13.95 -16.44 -4.91
CA VAL A 291 -12.72 -15.79 -5.35
C VAL A 291 -12.08 -15.00 -4.20
N THR A 292 -10.77 -14.79 -4.28
CA THR A 292 -10.04 -13.92 -3.37
C THR A 292 -9.01 -13.13 -4.17
N GLU A 293 -8.74 -11.90 -3.73
CA GLU A 293 -7.68 -11.08 -4.28
C GLU A 293 -7.03 -10.23 -3.18
N ILE A 294 -5.75 -9.91 -3.35
CA ILE A 294 -5.01 -8.96 -2.53
C ILE A 294 -5.65 -7.58 -2.71
N ILE A 295 -5.82 -6.84 -1.62
CA ILE A 295 -6.09 -5.40 -1.72
C ILE A 295 -4.73 -4.71 -1.79
N TYR A 296 -4.47 -4.02 -2.89
CA TYR A 296 -3.17 -3.43 -3.14
C TYR A 296 -3.00 -2.14 -2.35
N VAL A 297 -2.13 -2.21 -1.34
CA VAL A 297 -1.74 -1.05 -0.51
C VAL A 297 -0.81 -0.18 -1.33
N HIS A 298 -1.35 0.91 -1.86
CA HIS A 298 -0.63 1.93 -2.58
C HIS A 298 -0.36 3.18 -1.73
N SER A 299 -0.93 3.26 -0.53
CA SER A 299 -0.69 4.34 0.44
C SER A 299 0.79 4.66 0.64
N LYS A 300 1.08 5.90 1.02
CA LYS A 300 2.36 6.32 1.60
C LYS A 300 2.09 7.24 2.80
N LEU A 301 1.63 6.63 3.89
CA LEU A 301 1.18 7.28 5.11
C LEU A 301 2.01 6.79 6.30
N MET A 302 2.38 7.70 7.20
CA MET A 302 2.82 7.36 8.54
C MET A 302 2.14 8.26 9.56
N ILE A 303 1.58 7.66 10.63
CA ILE A 303 0.98 8.35 11.77
C ILE A 303 1.81 8.02 13.02
N VAL A 304 2.13 9.04 13.82
CA VAL A 304 2.92 8.92 15.04
C VAL A 304 2.13 9.48 16.23
N ASP A 305 1.98 8.65 17.25
CA ASP A 305 1.37 8.98 18.56
C ASP A 305 -0.02 9.64 18.50
N ASP A 306 -0.77 9.42 17.41
CA ASP A 306 -2.03 10.11 17.13
C ASP A 306 -1.90 11.65 17.20
N ARG A 307 -0.71 12.22 16.91
CA ARG A 307 -0.41 13.66 17.00
C ARG A 307 0.18 14.26 15.72
N MET A 308 0.90 13.45 14.95
CA MET A 308 1.55 13.89 13.73
C MET A 308 1.39 12.83 12.65
N CYS A 309 1.25 13.24 11.39
CA CYS A 309 1.31 12.32 10.27
C CYS A 309 2.09 12.90 9.08
N ILE A 310 2.65 12.03 8.26
CA ILE A 310 3.18 12.38 6.93
C ILE A 310 2.44 11.55 5.89
N CYS A 311 1.93 12.20 4.85
CA CYS A 311 1.23 11.55 3.75
C CYS A 311 1.60 12.21 2.42
N GLY A 312 1.77 11.40 1.37
CA GLY A 312 2.11 11.91 0.05
C GLY A 312 2.44 10.80 -0.95
N SER A 313 3.38 11.06 -1.86
CA SER A 313 3.75 10.13 -2.92
C SER A 313 4.98 9.24 -2.62
N ALA A 314 5.77 9.59 -1.60
CA ALA A 314 7.08 8.99 -1.38
C ALA A 314 7.02 7.61 -0.73
N ASN A 315 7.51 6.60 -1.45
CA ASN A 315 7.67 5.25 -0.94
C ASN A 315 8.85 5.14 0.04
N ILE A 316 8.87 4.11 0.89
CA ILE A 316 10.06 3.76 1.69
C ILE A 316 11.02 2.96 0.79
N ASN A 317 11.78 3.68 -0.04
CA ASN A 317 12.89 3.19 -0.88
C ASN A 317 13.82 4.36 -1.23
N ASP A 318 14.99 4.11 -1.82
CA ASP A 318 15.88 5.21 -2.20
C ASP A 318 15.33 6.03 -3.37
N ARG A 319 14.58 5.37 -4.27
CA ARG A 319 13.94 6.02 -5.42
C ARG A 319 13.14 7.25 -5.00
N SER A 320 12.34 7.14 -3.96
CA SER A 320 11.52 8.22 -3.44
C SER A 320 12.25 9.09 -2.41
N LEU A 321 13.19 8.55 -1.61
CA LEU A 321 13.74 9.26 -0.45
C LEU A 321 15.07 9.98 -0.69
N GLN A 322 15.86 9.61 -1.71
CA GLN A 322 17.18 10.21 -1.93
C GLN A 322 17.16 11.60 -2.56
N GLY A 323 16.01 12.08 -3.07
CA GLY A 323 15.86 13.40 -3.70
C GLY A 323 16.51 13.55 -5.08
N SER A 324 17.61 12.85 -5.32
CA SER A 324 18.35 12.83 -6.60
C SER A 324 17.76 11.87 -7.63
N ARG A 325 16.77 11.06 -7.24
CA ARG A 325 16.03 10.13 -8.08
C ARG A 325 14.64 10.73 -8.35
N ASP A 326 13.54 10.02 -8.12
CA ASP A 326 12.19 10.52 -8.41
C ASP A 326 11.86 11.78 -7.60
N SER A 327 11.08 12.68 -8.21
CA SER A 327 10.54 13.83 -7.52
C SER A 327 9.28 13.45 -6.76
N GLU A 328 9.27 13.67 -5.45
CA GLU A 328 8.15 13.33 -4.58
C GLU A 328 7.66 14.55 -3.81
N ILE A 329 6.40 14.53 -3.38
CA ILE A 329 5.83 15.54 -2.50
C ILE A 329 5.03 14.88 -1.39
N CYS A 330 5.16 15.38 -0.16
CA CYS A 330 4.36 14.96 0.99
C CYS A 330 3.98 16.17 1.84
N LEU A 331 2.95 15.99 2.66
CA LEU A 331 2.57 16.90 3.71
C LEU A 331 2.88 16.25 5.05
N VAL A 332 3.65 16.95 5.88
CA VAL A 332 3.74 16.68 7.32
C VAL A 332 2.65 17.51 8.00
N VAL A 333 1.83 16.86 8.81
CA VAL A 333 0.70 17.46 9.51
C VAL A 333 0.91 17.25 11.00
N ASN A 334 0.86 18.34 11.76
CA ASN A 334 0.84 18.33 13.22
C ASN A 334 -0.52 18.81 13.69
N ASP A 335 -1.12 18.06 14.60
CA ASP A 335 -2.38 18.45 15.20
C ASP A 335 -2.24 19.69 16.10
N VAL A 336 -3.19 20.61 15.95
CA VAL A 336 -3.34 21.78 16.83
C VAL A 336 -4.55 21.61 17.75
N GLU A 337 -5.59 20.96 17.25
CA GLU A 337 -6.79 20.62 18.02
C GLU A 337 -6.59 19.30 18.76
N MET A 338 -6.62 19.34 20.09
CA MET A 338 -6.31 18.18 20.94
C MET A 338 -7.54 17.68 21.67
N ILE A 339 -7.72 16.36 21.72
CA ILE A 339 -8.81 15.66 22.43
C ILE A 339 -8.27 14.69 23.49
N ASP A 340 -9.10 14.36 24.47
CA ASP A 340 -8.77 13.32 25.45
C ASP A 340 -8.86 11.93 24.80
N SER A 341 -7.84 11.12 25.01
CA SER A 341 -7.78 9.71 24.59
C SER A 341 -6.89 8.93 25.56
N TYR A 342 -6.50 7.72 25.16
CA TYR A 342 -5.61 6.86 25.91
C TYR A 342 -4.44 6.39 25.05
N LEU A 343 -3.23 6.40 25.61
CA LEU A 343 -2.08 5.71 25.04
C LEU A 343 -1.40 4.92 26.17
N ASN A 344 -1.20 3.61 25.98
CA ASN A 344 -0.62 2.72 26.99
C ASN A 344 -1.40 2.71 28.33
N GLY A 345 -2.72 2.79 28.27
CA GLY A 345 -3.63 2.82 29.42
C GLY A 345 -3.60 4.13 30.20
N ARG A 346 -2.87 5.14 29.72
CA ARG A 346 -2.76 6.46 30.35
C ARG A 346 -3.61 7.46 29.60
N LYS A 347 -4.32 8.32 30.34
CA LYS A 347 -5.02 9.47 29.76
C LYS A 347 -3.99 10.40 29.13
N GLU A 348 -4.15 10.66 27.85
CA GLU A 348 -3.26 11.49 27.05
C GLU A 348 -4.08 12.45 26.21
N LYS A 349 -3.47 13.58 25.85
CA LYS A 349 -4.00 14.46 24.81
C LYS A 349 -3.46 13.99 23.46
N VAL A 350 -4.36 13.66 22.55
CA VAL A 350 -4.02 13.28 21.17
C VAL A 350 -4.65 14.26 20.19
N GLY A 351 -4.14 14.31 18.97
CA GLY A 351 -4.62 15.17 17.91
C GLY A 351 -5.97 14.71 17.37
N LEU A 352 -6.89 15.64 17.13
CA LEU A 352 -8.21 15.35 16.57
C LEU A 352 -8.09 14.76 15.15
N PHE A 353 -7.23 15.32 14.31
CA PHE A 353 -7.04 14.89 12.93
C PHE A 353 -6.40 13.50 12.85
N CYS A 354 -5.20 13.34 13.41
CA CYS A 354 -4.44 12.08 13.32
C CYS A 354 -5.17 10.92 14.00
N SER A 355 -5.73 11.14 15.20
CA SER A 355 -6.47 10.09 15.90
C SER A 355 -7.74 9.69 15.15
N SER A 356 -8.50 10.64 14.60
CA SER A 356 -9.71 10.33 13.83
C SER A 356 -9.40 9.51 12.59
N TRP A 357 -8.32 9.87 11.88
CA TRP A 357 -7.87 9.14 10.70
C TRP A 357 -7.46 7.71 11.05
N ARG A 358 -6.56 7.54 12.02
CA ARG A 358 -6.12 6.22 12.43
C ARG A 358 -7.26 5.36 12.99
N LYS A 359 -8.22 5.94 13.73
CA LYS A 359 -9.45 5.24 14.19
C LYS A 359 -10.25 4.69 13.03
N LYS A 360 -10.44 5.49 11.97
CA LYS A 360 -11.17 5.08 10.77
C LYS A 360 -10.45 3.93 10.05
N LEU A 361 -9.13 4.02 9.90
CA LEU A 361 -8.31 2.98 9.28
C LEU A 361 -8.36 1.68 10.07
N PHE A 362 -8.20 1.73 11.39
CA PHE A 362 -8.20 0.52 12.21
C PHE A 362 -9.56 -0.16 12.21
N ARG A 363 -10.66 0.61 12.24
CA ARG A 363 -12.01 0.05 12.09
C ARG A 363 -12.21 -0.60 10.73
N LEU A 364 -11.71 0.01 9.65
CA LEU A 364 -11.75 -0.58 8.30
C LEU A 364 -10.97 -1.89 8.23
N LEU A 365 -9.70 -1.87 8.65
CA LEU A 365 -8.80 -3.03 8.58
C LEU A 365 -9.30 -4.21 9.40
N LEU A 366 -9.84 -3.93 10.59
CA LEU A 366 -10.36 -4.94 11.51
C LEU A 366 -11.84 -5.24 11.27
N GLY A 367 -12.53 -4.54 10.36
CA GLY A 367 -13.96 -4.73 10.10
C GLY A 367 -14.85 -4.48 11.32
N ILE A 368 -14.43 -3.59 12.22
CA ILE A 368 -15.17 -3.25 13.45
C ILE A 368 -16.39 -2.42 13.06
N LYS A 369 -17.58 -2.94 13.36
CA LYS A 369 -18.84 -2.25 13.08
C LYS A 369 -19.35 -1.48 14.28
N ASN A 370 -19.14 -2.03 15.48
CA ASN A 370 -19.65 -1.48 16.74
C ASN A 370 -18.51 -1.24 17.74
N GLU A 371 -18.60 -0.17 18.54
CA GLU A 371 -17.57 0.21 19.51
C GLU A 371 -17.43 -0.75 20.70
N GLU A 372 -18.41 -1.65 20.90
CA GLU A 372 -18.41 -2.65 21.96
C GLU A 372 -17.45 -3.83 21.70
N GLU A 373 -16.98 -4.01 20.45
CA GLU A 373 -16.13 -5.16 20.08
C GLU A 373 -14.70 -5.05 20.62
N ILE A 374 -14.10 -3.86 20.52
CA ILE A 374 -12.75 -3.56 20.98
C ILE A 374 -12.56 -2.04 21.04
N ASN A 375 -11.91 -1.56 22.09
CA ASN A 375 -11.56 -0.15 22.18
C ASN A 375 -10.42 0.18 21.21
N VAL A 376 -10.70 0.97 20.18
CA VAL A 376 -9.71 1.43 19.20
C VAL A 376 -8.98 2.70 19.63
N ASP A 377 -9.32 3.31 20.77
CA ASP A 377 -8.74 4.58 21.22
C ASP A 377 -7.31 4.44 21.72
N ASP A 378 -6.93 3.26 22.26
CA ASP A 378 -5.58 2.96 22.72
C ASP A 378 -4.89 1.94 21.80
N PRO A 379 -4.23 2.40 20.72
CA PRO A 379 -3.52 1.54 19.79
C PRO A 379 -2.26 0.92 20.39
N CYS A 380 -1.87 1.26 21.62
CA CYS A 380 -0.62 0.77 22.22
C CYS A 380 -0.87 -0.29 23.30
N SER A 381 -2.11 -0.43 23.77
CA SER A 381 -2.51 -1.40 24.78
C SER A 381 -2.21 -2.84 24.35
N ASP A 382 -1.87 -3.69 25.31
CA ASP A 382 -1.60 -5.12 25.03
C ASP A 382 -2.86 -5.81 24.50
N GLU A 383 -4.03 -5.43 25.01
CA GLU A 383 -5.33 -5.93 24.56
C GLU A 383 -5.57 -5.62 23.08
N PHE A 384 -5.43 -4.35 22.68
CA PHE A 384 -5.62 -3.96 21.28
C PHE A 384 -4.55 -4.58 20.38
N TYR A 385 -3.28 -4.58 20.79
CA TYR A 385 -2.18 -5.17 20.03
C TYR A 385 -2.40 -6.66 19.76
N GLN A 386 -2.82 -7.42 20.78
CA GLN A 386 -3.11 -8.85 20.64
C GLN A 386 -4.39 -9.10 19.83
N TYR A 387 -5.42 -8.26 19.98
CA TYR A 387 -6.62 -8.34 19.16
C TYR A 387 -6.27 -8.17 17.67
N PHE A 388 -5.50 -7.14 17.33
CA PHE A 388 -5.07 -6.84 15.97
C PHE A 388 -4.32 -8.01 15.33
N ARG A 389 -3.34 -8.59 16.06
CA ARG A 389 -2.60 -9.78 15.63
C ARG A 389 -3.49 -11.00 15.45
N ARG A 390 -4.40 -11.26 16.40
CA ARG A 390 -5.30 -12.41 16.36
C ARG A 390 -6.24 -12.37 15.15
N ILE A 391 -6.79 -11.21 14.80
CA ILE A 391 -7.63 -11.05 13.61
C ILE A 391 -6.83 -11.31 12.34
N ALA A 392 -5.63 -10.73 12.23
CA ALA A 392 -4.74 -10.98 11.09
C ALA A 392 -4.41 -12.47 10.93
N GLN A 393 -4.07 -13.16 12.02
CA GLN A 393 -3.77 -14.60 12.05
C GLN A 393 -4.98 -15.46 11.65
N GLN A 394 -6.15 -15.16 12.21
CA GLN A 394 -7.39 -15.86 11.90
C GLN A 394 -7.74 -15.72 10.42
N ASN A 395 -7.67 -14.49 9.89
CA ASN A 395 -7.94 -14.23 8.48
C ASN A 395 -6.94 -14.95 7.58
N THR A 396 -5.62 -14.84 7.84
CA THR A 396 -4.58 -15.56 7.09
C THR A 396 -4.87 -17.05 7.02
N LYS A 397 -5.17 -17.67 8.17
CA LYS A 397 -5.47 -19.10 8.24
C LYS A 397 -6.69 -19.48 7.38
N ILE A 398 -7.77 -18.69 7.42
CA ILE A 398 -8.94 -18.96 6.60
C ILE A 398 -8.60 -18.84 5.11
N TYR A 399 -7.85 -17.81 4.71
CA TYR A 399 -7.45 -17.64 3.32
C TYR A 399 -6.57 -18.78 2.80
N GLU A 400 -5.60 -19.23 3.60
CA GLU A 400 -4.76 -20.37 3.27
C GLU A 400 -5.57 -21.66 3.17
N GLU A 401 -6.46 -21.95 4.12
CA GLU A 401 -7.30 -23.16 4.10
C GLU A 401 -8.32 -23.18 2.95
N VAL A 402 -8.94 -22.04 2.65
CA VAL A 402 -10.02 -21.97 1.65
C VAL A 402 -9.46 -21.90 0.23
N PHE A 403 -8.43 -21.09 0.03
CA PHE A 403 -7.97 -20.69 -1.30
C PHE A 403 -6.55 -21.15 -1.65
N ASN A 404 -5.78 -21.72 -0.71
CA ASN A 404 -4.33 -21.89 -0.86
C ASN A 404 -3.68 -20.57 -1.31
N SER A 405 -4.03 -19.47 -0.65
CA SER A 405 -3.62 -18.12 -1.06
C SER A 405 -2.11 -17.92 -0.99
N LEU A 406 -1.54 -17.28 -2.01
CA LEU A 406 -0.18 -16.77 -2.01
C LEU A 406 -0.16 -15.26 -1.76
N PRO A 407 0.88 -14.71 -1.11
CA PRO A 407 2.03 -15.41 -0.52
C PRO A 407 1.70 -16.03 0.85
N THR A 408 2.54 -16.96 1.32
CA THR A 408 2.34 -17.70 2.59
C THR A 408 3.67 -18.08 3.25
N ASN A 409 3.70 -18.10 4.59
CA ASN A 409 4.85 -18.58 5.36
C ASN A 409 5.11 -20.09 5.21
N GLN A 410 4.15 -20.85 4.65
CA GLN A 410 4.30 -22.28 4.39
C GLN A 410 5.30 -22.60 3.27
N ILE A 411 5.65 -21.60 2.45
CA ILE A 411 6.51 -21.77 1.27
C ILE A 411 7.78 -20.95 1.45
N ARG A 412 8.89 -21.66 1.72
CA ARG A 412 10.20 -21.03 1.91
C ARG A 412 11.05 -21.02 0.63
N LYS A 413 10.66 -21.79 -0.39
CA LYS A 413 11.36 -21.92 -1.68
C LYS A 413 10.40 -21.79 -2.86
N PHE A 414 10.86 -21.17 -3.94
CA PHE A 414 10.09 -20.89 -5.13
C PHE A 414 9.71 -22.17 -5.87
N THR A 415 10.55 -23.20 -5.78
CA THR A 415 10.29 -24.53 -6.34
C THR A 415 9.02 -25.18 -5.77
N ASP A 416 8.59 -24.78 -4.57
CA ASP A 416 7.46 -25.40 -3.88
C ASP A 416 6.12 -24.70 -4.20
N VAL A 417 6.16 -23.55 -4.88
CA VAL A 417 4.99 -22.74 -5.23
C VAL A 417 4.01 -23.52 -6.11
N GLU A 418 4.52 -24.15 -7.18
CA GLU A 418 3.67 -24.90 -8.12
C GLU A 418 2.98 -26.09 -7.45
N ALA A 419 3.71 -26.80 -6.58
CA ALA A 419 3.17 -27.92 -5.83
C ALA A 419 2.08 -27.46 -4.84
N TYR A 420 2.25 -26.28 -4.23
CA TYR A 420 1.28 -25.69 -3.32
C TYR A 420 0.01 -25.25 -4.03
N GLU A 421 0.10 -24.54 -5.17
CA GLU A 421 -1.06 -24.08 -5.94
C GLU A 421 -1.92 -25.25 -6.47
N LYS A 422 -1.30 -26.39 -6.77
CA LYS A 422 -1.97 -27.62 -7.23
C LYS A 422 -2.62 -28.43 -6.11
N ARG A 423 -2.39 -28.10 -4.84
CA ARG A 423 -3.10 -28.76 -3.73
C ARG A 423 -4.59 -28.53 -3.89
N SER A 424 -5.36 -29.55 -3.50
CA SER A 424 -6.81 -29.46 -3.45
C SER A 424 -7.24 -28.28 -2.58
N LYS A 425 -8.10 -27.40 -3.11
CA LYS A 425 -8.61 -26.23 -2.38
C LYS A 425 -9.95 -26.57 -1.75
N LEU A 426 -10.18 -26.11 -0.52
CA LEU A 426 -11.47 -26.35 0.13
C LEU A 426 -12.63 -25.72 -0.65
N LYS A 427 -12.41 -24.57 -1.29
CA LYS A 427 -13.44 -23.95 -2.15
C LYS A 427 -13.89 -24.83 -3.33
N GLU A 428 -13.06 -25.80 -3.73
CA GLU A 428 -13.33 -26.72 -4.84
C GLU A 428 -13.92 -28.05 -4.32
N THR A 429 -13.46 -28.54 -3.16
CA THR A 429 -13.90 -29.83 -2.60
C THR A 429 -15.13 -29.76 -1.72
N ASP A 430 -15.29 -28.70 -0.94
CA ASP A 430 -16.46 -28.44 -0.09
C ASP A 430 -16.80 -26.94 -0.09
N PRO A 431 -17.48 -26.47 -1.16
CA PRO A 431 -17.76 -25.05 -1.34
C PRO A 431 -18.65 -24.45 -0.22
N GLN A 432 -19.53 -25.25 0.39
CA GLN A 432 -20.41 -24.76 1.47
C GLN A 432 -19.61 -24.50 2.74
N THR A 433 -18.77 -25.45 3.16
CA THR A 433 -17.88 -25.23 4.31
C THR A 433 -16.88 -24.11 4.04
N ALA A 434 -16.37 -23.99 2.81
CA ALA A 434 -15.53 -22.86 2.40
C ALA A 434 -16.25 -21.51 2.57
N TYR A 435 -17.49 -21.39 2.10
CA TYR A 435 -18.31 -20.19 2.28
C TYR A 435 -18.57 -19.87 3.76
N ASP A 436 -18.88 -20.88 4.57
CA ASP A 436 -19.12 -20.72 6.01
C ASP A 436 -17.87 -20.31 6.78
N LYS A 437 -16.68 -20.72 6.33
CA LYS A 437 -15.39 -20.22 6.85
C LYS A 437 -15.13 -18.78 6.42
N CYS A 438 -15.33 -18.46 5.14
CA CYS A 438 -15.14 -17.11 4.62
C CYS A 438 -15.99 -16.05 5.36
N LYS A 439 -17.24 -16.38 5.73
CA LYS A 439 -18.10 -15.51 6.55
C LYS A 439 -17.53 -15.15 7.93
N LYS A 440 -16.52 -15.88 8.42
CA LYS A 440 -15.84 -15.62 9.71
C LYS A 440 -14.63 -14.70 9.55
N ILE A 441 -14.28 -14.30 8.33
CA ILE A 441 -13.23 -13.30 8.07
C ILE A 441 -13.75 -11.95 8.56
N GLN A 442 -12.92 -11.25 9.33
CA GLN A 442 -13.25 -9.96 9.91
C GLN A 442 -12.34 -8.87 9.34
N GLY A 443 -12.93 -7.86 8.71
CA GLY A 443 -12.15 -6.82 8.02
C GLY A 443 -11.34 -7.37 6.86
N PHE A 444 -10.18 -6.77 6.62
CA PHE A 444 -9.33 -7.06 5.46
C PHE A 444 -7.91 -7.46 5.83
N ILE A 445 -7.54 -7.33 7.10
CA ILE A 445 -6.16 -7.50 7.52
C ILE A 445 -5.74 -8.97 7.55
N VAL A 446 -4.52 -9.24 7.09
CA VAL A 446 -3.85 -10.53 7.15
C VAL A 446 -2.39 -10.33 7.58
N GLU A 447 -1.77 -11.36 8.13
CA GLU A 447 -0.33 -11.34 8.41
C GLU A 447 0.47 -11.19 7.12
N PHE A 448 1.51 -10.35 7.15
CA PHE A 448 2.48 -10.31 6.06
C PHE A 448 3.41 -11.52 6.19
N PRO A 449 3.58 -12.34 5.14
CA PRO A 449 4.31 -13.59 5.25
C PRO A 449 5.83 -13.36 5.17
N ILE A 450 6.43 -12.95 6.29
CA ILE A 450 7.86 -12.63 6.43
C ILE A 450 8.82 -13.82 6.22
N GLU A 451 8.30 -15.05 6.16
CA GLU A 451 9.06 -16.28 5.87
C GLU A 451 8.85 -16.78 4.42
N TYR A 452 8.01 -16.11 3.64
CA TYR A 452 7.77 -16.49 2.25
C TYR A 452 9.04 -16.33 1.41
N LEU A 453 9.44 -17.41 0.72
CA LEU A 453 10.67 -17.47 -0.07
C LEU A 453 11.95 -17.13 0.73
N ALA A 454 11.93 -17.36 2.05
CA ALA A 454 13.05 -17.04 2.93
C ALA A 454 14.36 -17.75 2.55
N ASP A 455 14.29 -18.91 1.88
CA ASP A 455 15.46 -19.70 1.53
C ASP A 455 16.01 -19.41 0.11
N ASP A 456 15.30 -18.64 -0.72
CA ASP A 456 15.76 -18.33 -2.08
C ASP A 456 16.57 -17.04 -2.17
N VAL A 457 17.68 -17.05 -2.90
CA VAL A 457 18.39 -15.82 -3.29
C VAL A 457 18.00 -15.45 -4.70
N ILE A 458 16.94 -14.65 -4.85
CA ILE A 458 16.43 -14.23 -6.17
C ILE A 458 16.88 -12.80 -6.46
N MET A 459 18.18 -12.65 -6.67
CA MET A 459 18.74 -11.40 -7.19
C MET A 459 18.65 -11.42 -8.73
N PRO A 460 18.01 -10.43 -9.37
CA PRO A 460 18.16 -10.27 -10.81
C PRO A 460 19.64 -10.00 -11.12
N LYS A 461 20.15 -10.61 -12.18
CA LYS A 461 21.52 -10.32 -12.64
C LYS A 461 21.57 -8.85 -13.06
N TRP A 462 22.50 -8.08 -12.51
CA TRP A 462 22.59 -6.63 -12.75
C TRP A 462 22.71 -6.21 -14.23
N ASN A 463 23.20 -7.11 -15.09
CA ASN A 463 23.35 -6.88 -16.52
C ASN A 463 22.11 -7.26 -17.36
N THR A 464 20.99 -7.62 -16.73
CA THR A 464 19.74 -7.90 -17.45
C THR A 464 18.79 -6.71 -17.38
N SER A 465 17.79 -6.67 -18.27
CA SER A 465 16.74 -5.64 -18.24
C SER A 465 16.04 -5.60 -16.88
N GLU A 466 15.86 -6.75 -16.23
CA GLU A 466 15.32 -6.82 -14.87
C GLU A 466 16.27 -6.20 -13.83
N GLY A 467 17.59 -6.35 -13.98
CA GLY A 467 18.58 -5.71 -13.11
C GLY A 467 18.60 -4.19 -13.23
N TYR A 468 18.50 -3.65 -14.45
CA TYR A 468 18.39 -2.20 -14.69
C TYR A 468 17.04 -1.63 -14.26
N PHE A 469 15.94 -2.35 -14.50
CA PHE A 469 14.63 -1.93 -14.00
C PHE A 469 14.63 -1.92 -12.45
N PHE A 470 15.23 -2.94 -11.85
CA PHE A 470 15.37 -3.05 -10.42
C PHE A 470 16.20 -1.92 -9.80
N SER A 471 17.34 -1.52 -10.40
CA SER A 471 18.12 -0.36 -9.91
C SER A 471 17.35 0.97 -9.97
N SER A 472 16.32 1.05 -10.82
CA SER A 472 15.42 2.19 -10.87
C SER A 472 14.26 2.12 -9.87
N ILE A 473 14.03 0.97 -9.22
CA ILE A 473 13.00 0.79 -8.17
C ILE A 473 13.58 0.98 -6.77
N VAL A 474 14.80 0.51 -6.53
CA VAL A 474 15.36 0.33 -5.18
C VAL A 474 16.22 1.46 -4.72
#